data_AF-A0A352AIV5-F1
#
_entry.id   AF-A0A352AIV5-F1
#
_cell.length_a   1.000
_cell.length_b   1.000
_cell.length_c   1.000
_cell.angle_alpha   90.00
_cell.angle_beta   90.00
_cell.angle_gamma   90.00
#
_symmetry.space_group_name_H-M   'P 1'
#
loop_
_entity.id
_entity.type
_entity.pdbx_description
1 polymer ?
#
loop_
_entity_poly.entity_id
_entity_poly.type
_entity_poly.pdbx_seq_one_letter_code
_entity_poly.pdbx_strand_id
1 'polypeptide(L)'
;MLISQLFNIANIFVLPFWVLMILLPNWGVTRRVMESYLPFVALALLYLYLFVNSITPESAAALSNPQLADIAQFFGNENIAATGWIHFLVMDLFVGRWIYWEG
;
A
#
# COMPACT_ATOMS: atom_id res chain seq x y z
N MET A 1 -5.19 -17.21 -6.00
CA MET A 1 -3.75 -17.54 -6.13
C MET A 1 -2.91 -16.33 -6.52
N LEU A 2 -3.29 -15.55 -7.55
CA LEU A 2 -2.54 -14.34 -7.92
C LEU A 2 -2.61 -13.23 -6.84
N ILE A 3 -3.78 -12.98 -6.26
CA ILE A 3 -3.97 -11.92 -5.26
C ILE A 3 -3.12 -12.13 -4.00
N SER A 4 -3.05 -13.39 -3.51
CA SER A 4 -2.25 -13.73 -2.33
C SER A 4 -0.75 -13.58 -2.59
N GLN A 5 -0.30 -13.86 -3.82
CA GLN A 5 1.09 -13.61 -4.22
C GLN A 5 1.39 -12.10 -4.25
N LEU A 6 0.53 -11.29 -4.87
CA LEU A 6 0.71 -9.83 -4.91
C LEU A 6 0.69 -9.22 -3.50
N PHE A 7 -0.22 -9.68 -2.64
CA PHE A 7 -0.27 -9.31 -1.24
C PHE A 7 1.04 -9.63 -0.51
N ASN A 8 1.55 -10.86 -0.63
CA ASN A 8 2.81 -11.25 0.01
C ASN A 8 4.01 -10.46 -0.53
N ILE A 9 4.06 -10.23 -1.84
CA ILE A 9 5.10 -9.42 -2.47
C ILE A 9 5.07 -7.99 -1.94
N ALA A 10 3.90 -7.36 -1.84
CA ALA A 10 3.76 -6.00 -1.32
C ALA A 10 4.25 -5.89 0.13
N ASN A 11 3.92 -6.86 0.98
CA ASN A 11 4.39 -6.90 2.36
C ASN A 11 5.91 -7.08 2.44
N ILE A 12 6.51 -7.97 1.66
CA ILE A 12 7.96 -8.16 1.65
C ILE A 12 8.67 -6.93 1.06
N PHE A 13 8.07 -6.28 0.07
CA PHE A 13 8.63 -5.12 -0.61
C PHE A 13 8.87 -3.94 0.32
N VAL A 14 7.97 -3.67 1.27
CA VAL A 14 8.11 -2.53 2.19
C VAL A 14 9.21 -2.73 3.24
N LEU A 15 9.51 -3.98 3.63
CA LEU A 15 10.40 -4.29 4.75
C LEU A 15 11.84 -3.77 4.57
N PRO A 16 12.52 -3.95 3.42
CA PRO A 16 13.85 -3.41 3.21
C PRO A 16 13.93 -1.89 3.44
N PHE A 17 12.91 -1.13 3.04
CA PHE A 17 12.92 0.32 3.23
C PHE A 17 12.82 0.70 4.71
N TRP A 18 11.95 0.03 5.47
CA TRP A 18 11.89 0.20 6.92
C TRP A 18 13.20 -0.18 7.61
N VAL A 19 13.79 -1.32 7.23
CA VAL A 19 15.09 -1.77 7.76
C VAL A 19 16.17 -0.72 7.50
N LEU A 20 16.23 -0.15 6.29
CA LEU A 20 17.18 0.90 5.94
C LEU A 20 16.94 2.18 6.75
N MET A 21 15.70 2.64 6.85
CA MET A 21 15.35 3.87 7.60
C MET A 21 15.66 3.74 9.09
N ILE A 22 15.42 2.58 9.70
CA ILE A 22 15.60 2.38 11.15
C ILE A 22 17.07 2.06 11.49
N LEU A 23 17.69 1.09 10.79
CA LEU A 23 19.01 0.58 11.18
C LEU A 23 20.17 1.36 10.53
N LEU A 24 19.95 1.92 9.33
CA LEU A 24 20.99 2.60 8.54
C LEU A 24 20.54 3.99 8.04
N PRO A 25 20.00 4.88 8.91
CA PRO A 25 19.37 6.13 8.48
C PRO A 25 20.32 7.08 7.75
N ASN A 26 21.61 7.09 8.11
CA ASN A 26 22.59 8.02 7.53
C ASN A 26 23.42 7.42 6.39
N TRP A 27 23.13 6.17 5.99
CA TRP A 27 23.86 5.53 4.90
C TRP A 27 23.50 6.19 3.58
N GLY A 28 24.50 6.45 2.72
CA GLY A 28 24.31 7.14 1.45
C GLY A 28 23.33 6.44 0.51
N VAL A 29 23.22 5.10 0.60
CA VAL A 29 22.21 4.33 -0.14
C VAL A 29 20.82 4.58 0.42
N THR A 30 20.62 4.52 1.74
CA THR A 30 19.32 4.81 2.38
C THR A 30 18.81 6.18 1.95
N ARG A 31 19.65 7.22 2.05
CA ARG A 31 19.31 8.58 1.61
C ARG A 31 18.92 8.62 0.14
N ARG A 32 19.74 8.05 -0.76
CA ARG A 32 19.43 8.03 -2.21
C ARG A 32 18.13 7.28 -2.53
N VAL A 33 17.85 6.17 -1.84
CA VAL A 33 16.60 5.41 -2.04
C VAL A 33 15.42 6.20 -1.51
N MET A 34 15.53 6.83 -0.34
CA MET A 34 14.47 7.64 0.27
C MET A 34 14.31 9.01 -0.42
N GLU A 35 15.29 9.51 -1.17
CA GLU A 35 15.14 10.69 -2.03
C GLU A 35 14.21 10.38 -3.22
N SER A 36 14.24 9.13 -3.71
CA SER A 36 13.47 8.70 -4.88
C SER A 36 12.00 8.44 -4.54
N TYR A 37 11.10 8.84 -5.45
CA TYR A 37 9.69 8.48 -5.38
C TYR A 37 9.38 7.09 -5.99
N LEU A 38 10.36 6.42 -6.59
CA LEU A 38 10.15 5.14 -7.30
C LEU A 38 9.53 4.03 -6.43
N PRO A 39 9.96 3.78 -5.18
CA PRO A 39 9.34 2.75 -4.35
C PRO A 39 7.85 2.97 -4.10
N PHE A 40 7.48 4.24 -3.90
CA PHE A 40 6.11 4.68 -3.62
C PHE A 40 5.24 4.58 -4.87
N VAL A 41 5.76 5.03 -6.01
CA VAL A 41 5.07 4.91 -7.30
C VAL A 41 4.83 3.45 -7.64
N ALA A 42 5.80 2.55 -7.39
CA ALA A 42 5.61 1.12 -7.64
C ALA A 42 4.46 0.52 -6.81
N LEU A 43 4.38 0.82 -5.51
CA LEU A 43 3.27 0.38 -4.66
C LEU A 43 1.94 1.05 -5.05
N ALA A 44 1.97 2.34 -5.39
CA ALA A 44 0.77 3.07 -5.81
C ALA A 44 0.21 2.51 -7.13
N LEU A 45 1.07 2.13 -8.08
CA LEU A 45 0.67 1.47 -9.32
C LEU A 45 0.08 0.09 -9.05
N LEU A 46 0.65 -0.68 -8.13
CA LEU A 46 0.08 -1.96 -7.70
C LEU A 46 -1.29 -1.78 -7.05
N TYR A 47 -1.44 -0.80 -6.16
CA TYR A 47 -2.73 -0.43 -5.58
C TYR A 47 -3.74 -0.08 -6.67
N LEU A 48 -3.41 0.81 -7.61
CA LEU A 48 -4.32 1.21 -8.68
C LEU A 48 -4.71 0.03 -9.57
N TYR A 49 -3.75 -0.82 -9.90
CA TYR A 49 -4.03 -2.05 -10.65
C TYR A 49 -5.04 -2.92 -9.91
N LEU A 50 -4.84 -3.20 -8.63
CA LEU A 50 -5.75 -4.03 -7.86
C LEU A 50 -7.11 -3.36 -7.66
N PHE A 51 -7.13 -2.06 -7.38
CA PHE A 51 -8.35 -1.28 -7.21
C PHE A 51 -9.25 -1.34 -8.43
N VAL A 52 -8.70 -1.04 -9.61
CA VAL A 52 -9.45 -1.07 -10.89
C VAL A 52 -9.95 -2.48 -11.21
N ASN A 53 -9.21 -3.53 -10.87
CA ASN A 53 -9.65 -4.91 -11.11
C ASN A 53 -10.62 -5.44 -10.04
N SER A 54 -10.65 -4.83 -8.85
CA SER A 54 -11.53 -5.24 -7.75
C SER A 54 -12.87 -4.50 -7.71
N ILE A 55 -12.99 -3.37 -8.40
CA ILE A 55 -14.19 -2.54 -8.37
C ILE A 55 -15.31 -3.14 -9.23
N THR A 56 -16.45 -3.41 -8.60
CA THR A 56 -17.72 -3.78 -9.27
C THR A 56 -18.73 -2.63 -9.18
N PRO A 57 -19.80 -2.62 -10.00
CA PRO A 57 -20.87 -1.63 -9.89
C PRO A 57 -21.47 -1.52 -8.49
N GLU A 58 -21.64 -2.66 -7.79
CA GLU A 58 -22.16 -2.70 -6.42
C GLU A 58 -21.19 -2.04 -5.44
N SER A 59 -19.90 -2.38 -5.53
CA SER A 59 -18.88 -1.75 -4.68
C SER A 59 -18.72 -0.26 -4.95
N ALA A 60 -18.84 0.18 -6.21
CA ALA A 60 -18.77 1.59 -6.59
C ALA A 60 -19.98 2.38 -6.03
N ALA A 61 -21.18 1.81 -6.10
CA ALA A 61 -22.37 2.40 -5.51
C ALA A 61 -22.24 2.54 -4.00
N ALA A 62 -21.76 1.50 -3.32
CA ALA A 62 -21.56 1.55 -1.88
C ALA A 62 -20.43 2.51 -1.46
N LEU A 63 -19.36 2.65 -2.25
CA LEU A 63 -18.31 3.66 -2.01
C LEU A 63 -18.83 5.10 -2.19
N SER A 64 -19.90 5.31 -2.97
CA SER A 64 -20.50 6.64 -3.16
C SER A 64 -21.35 7.12 -1.98
N ASN A 65 -21.91 6.19 -1.19
CA ASN A 65 -22.61 6.47 0.05
C ASN A 65 -22.23 5.43 1.14
N PRO A 66 -21.01 5.48 1.66
CA PRO A 66 -20.45 4.40 2.46
C PRO A 66 -21.15 4.25 3.81
N GLN A 67 -21.77 3.09 4.04
CA GLN A 67 -22.23 2.67 5.36
C GLN A 67 -21.22 1.69 5.97
N LEU A 68 -21.10 1.73 7.31
CA LEU A 68 -20.16 0.87 8.03
C LEU A 68 -20.41 -0.63 7.77
N ALA A 69 -21.68 -1.03 7.68
CA ALA A 69 -22.07 -2.41 7.41
C ALA A 69 -21.60 -2.87 6.02
N ASP A 70 -21.75 -2.03 5.00
CA ASP A 70 -21.34 -2.32 3.63
C ASP A 70 -19.82 -2.45 3.51
N ILE A 71 -19.09 -1.53 4.15
CA ILE A 71 -17.62 -1.57 4.20
C ILE A 71 -17.15 -2.87 4.88
N ALA A 72 -17.72 -3.21 6.04
CA ALA A 72 -17.36 -4.42 6.77
C ALA A 72 -17.63 -5.69 5.94
N GLN A 73 -18.75 -5.72 5.20
CA GLN A 73 -19.06 -6.81 4.29
C GLN A 73 -18.03 -6.92 3.16
N PHE A 74 -17.63 -5.80 2.55
CA PHE A 74 -16.62 -5.82 1.48
C PHE A 74 -15.25 -6.27 1.95
N PHE A 75 -14.84 -5.91 3.17
CA PHE A 75 -13.60 -6.44 3.76
C PHE A 75 -13.66 -7.95 4.04
N GLY A 76 -14.85 -8.57 4.01
CA GLY A 76 -14.98 -10.03 3.98
C GLY A 76 -14.56 -10.68 2.66
N ASN A 77 -14.40 -9.89 1.58
CA ASN A 77 -13.89 -10.37 0.30
C ASN A 77 -12.36 -10.24 0.25
N GLU A 78 -11.66 -11.35 0.02
CA GLU A 78 -10.19 -11.39 -0.03
C GLU A 78 -9.57 -10.39 -1.01
N ASN A 79 -10.19 -10.16 -2.18
CA ASN A 79 -9.66 -9.24 -3.18
C ASN A 79 -9.75 -7.79 -2.70
N ILE A 80 -10.90 -7.40 -2.14
CA ILE A 80 -11.10 -6.03 -1.64
C ILE A 80 -10.24 -5.79 -0.40
N ALA A 81 -10.15 -6.79 0.49
CA ALA A 81 -9.27 -6.72 1.66
C ALA A 81 -7.80 -6.55 1.27
N ALA A 82 -7.31 -7.31 0.29
CA ALA A 82 -5.94 -7.18 -0.21
C ALA A 82 -5.70 -5.81 -0.88
N THR A 83 -6.64 -5.33 -1.69
CA THR A 83 -6.58 -3.97 -2.28
C THR A 83 -6.50 -2.90 -1.20
N GLY A 84 -7.38 -2.96 -0.19
CA GLY A 84 -7.40 -2.03 0.93
C GLY A 84 -6.13 -2.10 1.78
N TRP A 85 -5.57 -3.29 1.98
CA TRP A 85 -4.29 -3.45 2.68
C TRP A 85 -3.14 -2.80 1.92
N ILE A 86 -3.07 -2.99 0.60
CA ILE A 86 -2.02 -2.40 -0.22
C ILE A 86 -2.18 -0.87 -0.27
N HIS A 87 -3.40 -0.34 -0.23
CA HIS A 87 -3.64 1.10 -0.01
C HIS A 87 -2.98 1.59 1.30
N PHE A 88 -3.13 0.85 2.39
CA PHE A 88 -2.46 1.18 3.65
C PHE A 88 -0.94 1.08 3.55
N LEU A 89 -0.39 0.07 2.86
CA LEU A 89 1.07 -0.04 2.66
C LEU A 89 1.66 1.13 1.86
N VAL A 90 0.92 1.67 0.88
CA VAL A 90 1.33 2.89 0.15
C VAL A 90 1.46 4.05 1.12
N MET A 91 0.46 4.25 1.98
CA MET A 91 0.45 5.33 2.96
C MET A 91 1.51 5.13 4.04
N ASP A 92 1.68 3.91 4.54
CA ASP A 92 2.69 3.53 5.54
C ASP A 92 4.10 3.92 5.09
N LEU A 93 4.49 3.46 3.90
CA LEU A 93 5.82 3.76 3.39
C LEU A 93 5.97 5.26 3.12
N PHE A 94 4.97 5.90 2.51
CA PHE A 94 4.98 7.34 2.20
C PHE A 94 5.16 8.20 3.45
N VAL A 95 4.36 7.94 4.49
CA VAL A 95 4.46 8.65 5.78
C VAL A 95 5.78 8.32 6.47
N GLY A 96 6.23 7.06 6.43
CA GLY A 96 7.54 6.67 6.94
C GLY A 96 8.69 7.46 6.32
N ARG A 97 8.68 7.65 4.99
CA ARG A 97 9.63 8.51 4.29
C ARG A 97 9.53 9.97 4.74
N TRP A 98 8.31 10.49 4.88
CA TRP A 98 8.13 11.87 5.33
C TRP A 98 8.75 12.06 6.71
N ILE A 99 8.43 11.19 7.66
CA ILE A 99 9.03 11.20 9.01
C ILE A 99 10.56 11.10 8.93
N TYR A 100 11.09 10.22 8.07
CA TYR A 100 12.53 10.06 7.91
C TYR A 100 13.26 11.34 7.47
N TRP A 101 12.62 12.19 6.65
CA TRP A 101 13.23 13.43 6.15
C TRP A 101 12.92 14.66 6.99
N GLU A 102 11.72 14.74 7.56
CA GLU A 102 11.19 15.98 8.17
C GLU A 102 10.87 15.84 9.67
N GLY A 103 10.96 14.63 10.25
CA GLY A 103 10.70 14.35 11.66
C GLY A 103 11.94 14.46 12.54
#